data_AF-A0A9X6M2F9-F1
#
_entry.id   AF-A0A9X6M2F9-F1
#
_cell.length_a   1.000
_cell.length_b   1.000
_cell.length_c   1.000
_cell.angle_alpha   90.00
_cell.angle_beta   90.00
_cell.angle_gamma   90.00
#
_symmetry.space_group_name_H-M   'P 1'
#
loop_
_entity.id
_entity.type
_entity.pdbx_description
1 polymer ?
#
loop_
_entity_poly.entity_id
_entity_poly.type
_entity_poly.pdbx_seq_one_letter_code
_entity_poly.pdbx_strand_id
1 'polypeptide(L)'
;MAFLRIFLLIIKMLDDALFKFDEWENELNESENKFKKKLGIYAIDLMALLLFSYFFGALLYVFITFLPSFNSIIVSFVKTLGYIFTGEREFLSPSLFIIPSPYISFKDIFLWLVLIAFISAIIVYLNKDNNEFRMVKILAISNSILRLVVINLKIEKSLVIIGPIFIFVTLFITYAMVPDTFFVAHILEILFFWIAIFVILITYSSFNKDSIRAKRFVIFIVFIPIVISNILQNKTQGSISLLFLTVTIFLTFERVFAILVEYKEQIYEGKEWIFALRNLEQKDYDKIRTKHNLDNDDYLEIFEDKVLAGMVFYKGTKRDLLKSKVCFESSLVDNPDDTFCKYLLAQVLVDIGEEQNIQKIIDLLQEIKKQHQENPYVFEVIDVEERIAYLEFISENPKYNEIINILKDKRNLQNDFVYILGVSYLYVEDLKKARETLELLEGKEDKLSFNDWHEYMAYLETKEKELNQENN
;
A
#
# COMPACT_ATOMS: atom_id res chain seq x y z
N MET A 1 -4.69 15.36 10.23
CA MET A 1 -3.43 14.60 10.41
C MET A 1 -3.65 13.20 10.99
N ALA A 2 -4.43 13.00 12.06
CA ALA A 2 -4.66 11.66 12.65
C ALA A 2 -5.30 10.65 11.68
N PHE A 3 -6.32 11.07 10.91
CA PHE A 3 -6.99 10.23 9.91
C PHE A 3 -6.03 9.69 8.83
N LEU A 4 -5.17 10.54 8.28
CA LEU A 4 -4.17 10.15 7.28
C LEU A 4 -3.18 9.10 7.82
N ARG A 5 -2.76 9.23 9.08
CA ARG A 5 -1.86 8.27 9.73
C ARG A 5 -2.51 6.89 9.91
N ILE A 6 -3.82 6.84 10.18
CA ILE A 6 -4.57 5.59 10.28
C ILE A 6 -4.60 4.88 8.91
N PHE A 7 -4.89 5.60 7.82
CA PHE A 7 -4.86 5.02 6.46
C PHE A 7 -3.47 4.51 6.06
N LEU A 8 -2.39 5.23 6.40
CA LEU A 8 -1.02 4.78 6.12
C LEU A 8 -0.66 3.52 6.91
N LEU A 9 -1.05 3.43 8.19
CA LEU A 9 -0.84 2.23 9.00
C LEU A 9 -1.57 1.02 8.40
N ILE A 10 -2.80 1.24 7.94
CA ILE A 10 -3.63 0.21 7.30
C ILE A 10 -2.96 -0.31 6.02
N ILE A 11 -2.50 0.61 5.16
CA ILE A 11 -1.80 0.24 3.92
C ILE A 11 -0.60 -0.64 4.26
N LYS A 12 0.21 -0.25 5.26
CA LYS A 12 1.36 -1.04 5.70
C LYS A 12 0.97 -2.44 6.19
N MET A 13 -0.07 -2.54 7.02
CA MET A 13 -0.54 -3.86 7.51
C MET A 13 -1.04 -4.75 6.37
N LEU A 14 -1.67 -4.18 5.35
CA LEU A 14 -2.12 -4.91 4.17
C LEU A 14 -0.94 -5.32 3.27
N ASP A 15 0.08 -4.47 3.14
CA ASP A 15 1.31 -4.80 2.40
C ASP A 15 2.04 -5.99 3.05
N ASP A 16 2.19 -5.98 4.37
CA ASP A 16 2.82 -7.08 5.13
C ASP A 16 2.02 -8.39 4.99
N ALA A 17 0.69 -8.30 5.00
CA ALA A 17 -0.19 -9.47 4.84
C ALA A 17 -0.12 -10.04 3.41
N LEU A 18 -0.15 -9.17 2.40
CA LEU A 18 -0.02 -9.58 1.00
C LEU A 18 1.33 -10.26 0.75
N PHE A 19 2.42 -9.70 1.28
CA PHE A 19 3.74 -10.31 1.17
C PHE A 19 3.79 -11.73 1.77
N LYS A 20 3.19 -11.93 2.95
CA LYS A 20 3.08 -13.27 3.55
C LYS A 20 2.22 -14.23 2.75
N PHE A 21 1.14 -13.74 2.15
CA PHE A 21 0.31 -14.59 1.28
C PHE A 21 1.08 -15.03 0.03
N ASP A 22 1.89 -14.15 -0.56
CA ASP A 22 2.75 -14.49 -1.69
C ASP A 22 3.81 -15.54 -1.30
N GLU A 23 4.45 -15.38 -0.13
CA GLU A 23 5.41 -16.34 0.42
C GLU A 23 4.77 -17.72 0.61
N TRP A 24 3.61 -17.78 1.28
CA TRP A 24 2.89 -19.03 1.48
C TRP A 24 2.39 -19.65 0.18
N GLU A 25 1.95 -18.84 -0.79
CA GLU A 25 1.52 -19.35 -2.10
C GLU A 25 2.70 -19.99 -2.84
N ASN A 26 3.88 -19.40 -2.80
CA ASN A 26 5.09 -19.96 -3.40
C ASN A 26 5.48 -21.28 -2.74
N GLU A 27 5.54 -21.33 -1.40
CA GLU A 27 5.82 -22.58 -0.65
C GLU A 27 4.83 -23.70 -0.98
N LEU A 28 3.54 -23.36 -1.12
CA LEU A 28 2.49 -24.33 -1.46
C LEU A 28 2.59 -24.79 -2.91
N ASN A 29 3.02 -23.93 -3.82
CA ASN A 29 3.20 -24.25 -5.23
C ASN A 29 4.41 -25.16 -5.48
N GLU A 30 5.45 -25.03 -4.66
CA GLU A 30 6.65 -25.88 -4.65
C GLU A 30 6.43 -27.22 -3.94
N SER A 31 5.34 -27.37 -3.18
CA SER A 31 5.02 -28.62 -2.49
C SER A 31 4.75 -29.78 -3.47
N GLU A 32 5.44 -30.91 -3.27
CA GLU A 32 5.18 -32.16 -4.01
C GLU A 32 3.76 -32.72 -3.78
N ASN A 33 3.11 -32.32 -2.70
CA ASN A 33 1.78 -32.81 -2.35
C ASN A 33 0.68 -32.08 -3.15
N LYS A 34 0.09 -32.77 -4.13
CA LYS A 34 -1.03 -32.27 -4.97
C LYS A 34 -2.22 -31.74 -4.16
N PHE A 35 -2.50 -32.32 -2.98
CA PHE A 35 -3.57 -31.84 -2.10
C PHE A 35 -3.22 -30.49 -1.48
N LYS A 36 -2.00 -30.32 -0.97
CA LYS A 36 -1.52 -29.04 -0.44
C LYS A 36 -1.50 -27.96 -1.52
N LYS A 37 -1.02 -28.28 -2.72
CA LYS A 37 -0.98 -27.37 -3.86
C LYS A 37 -2.37 -26.88 -4.27
N LYS A 38 -3.37 -27.77 -4.35
CA LYS A 38 -4.73 -27.41 -4.77
C LYS A 38 -5.54 -26.73 -3.69
N LEU A 39 -5.53 -27.23 -2.45
CA LEU A 39 -6.36 -26.69 -1.36
C LEU A 39 -5.71 -25.53 -0.62
N GLY A 40 -4.37 -25.45 -0.64
CA GLY A 40 -3.63 -24.35 -0.04
C GLY A 40 -3.99 -23.00 -0.66
N ILE A 41 -4.11 -22.95 -1.99
CA ILE A 41 -4.53 -21.73 -2.71
C ILE A 41 -5.92 -21.25 -2.23
N TYR A 42 -6.89 -22.16 -2.10
CA TYR A 42 -8.22 -21.81 -1.61
C TYR A 42 -8.21 -21.38 -0.13
N ALA A 43 -7.32 -21.93 0.69
CA ALA A 43 -7.15 -21.51 2.08
C ALA A 43 -6.58 -20.09 2.16
N ILE A 44 -5.61 -19.74 1.30
CA ILE A 44 -5.09 -18.38 1.18
C ILE A 44 -6.20 -17.42 0.73
N ASP A 45 -6.98 -17.77 -0.29
CA ASP A 45 -8.09 -16.92 -0.75
C ASP A 45 -9.17 -16.72 0.33
N LEU A 46 -9.45 -17.75 1.14
CA LEU A 46 -10.35 -17.64 2.30
C LEU A 46 -9.76 -16.71 3.37
N MET A 47 -8.47 -16.82 3.68
CA MET A 47 -7.79 -15.93 4.63
C MET A 47 -7.80 -14.48 4.14
N ALA A 48 -7.54 -14.24 2.86
CA ALA A 48 -7.60 -12.92 2.24
C ALA A 48 -9.01 -12.31 2.33
N LEU A 49 -10.06 -13.10 2.08
CA LEU A 49 -11.46 -12.64 2.18
C LEU A 49 -11.88 -12.36 3.63
N LEU A 50 -11.41 -13.18 4.59
CA LEU A 50 -11.64 -12.94 6.01
C LEU A 50 -10.94 -11.67 6.48
N LEU A 51 -9.69 -11.44 6.06
CA LEU A 51 -8.95 -10.21 6.36
C LEU A 51 -9.65 -8.99 5.76
N PHE A 52 -10.08 -9.07 4.50
CA PHE A 52 -10.86 -8.04 3.82
C PHE A 52 -12.15 -7.72 4.59
N SER A 53 -12.91 -8.75 4.97
CA SER A 53 -14.17 -8.60 5.70
C SER A 53 -13.96 -8.01 7.10
N TYR A 54 -12.91 -8.45 7.81
CA TYR A 54 -12.53 -7.91 9.11
C TYR A 54 -12.20 -6.42 9.02
N PHE A 55 -11.45 -6.02 7.99
CA PHE A 55 -11.06 -4.63 7.79
C PHE A 55 -12.26 -3.70 7.54
N PHE A 56 -13.14 -4.05 6.61
CA PHE A 56 -14.36 -3.28 6.34
C PHE A 56 -15.32 -3.31 7.52
N GLY A 57 -15.46 -4.46 8.20
CA GLY A 57 -16.26 -4.60 9.41
C GLY A 57 -15.76 -3.73 10.55
N ALA A 58 -14.45 -3.68 10.78
CA ALA A 58 -13.83 -2.85 11.82
C ALA A 58 -13.99 -1.36 11.54
N LEU A 59 -13.80 -0.93 10.29
CA LEU A 59 -14.08 0.45 9.87
C LEU A 59 -15.54 0.83 10.16
N LEU A 60 -16.47 0.00 9.69
CA LEU A 60 -17.90 0.23 9.86
C LEU A 60 -18.29 0.23 11.36
N TYR A 61 -17.69 -0.64 12.17
CA TYR A 61 -17.87 -0.67 13.62
C TYR A 61 -17.37 0.60 14.31
N VAL A 62 -16.16 1.07 13.97
CA VAL A 62 -15.62 2.34 14.48
C VAL A 62 -16.62 3.47 14.16
N PHE A 63 -17.09 3.56 12.92
CA PHE A 63 -18.06 4.58 12.53
C PHE A 63 -19.38 4.50 13.32
N ILE A 64 -20.00 3.31 13.41
CA ILE A 64 -21.25 3.13 14.16
C ILE A 64 -21.06 3.47 15.65
N THR A 65 -19.95 3.05 16.24
CA THR A 65 -19.67 3.24 17.67
C THR A 65 -19.49 4.71 18.02
N PHE A 66 -18.82 5.50 17.17
CA PHE A 66 -18.60 6.92 17.40
C PHE A 66 -19.76 7.82 16.95
N LEU A 67 -20.71 7.29 16.17
CA LEU A 67 -21.84 8.07 15.64
C LEU A 67 -22.68 8.76 16.74
N PRO A 68 -23.04 8.12 17.87
CA PRO A 68 -23.77 8.77 18.94
C PRO A 68 -22.98 9.93 19.58
N SER A 69 -21.66 9.78 19.72
CA SER A 69 -20.79 10.83 20.25
C SER A 69 -20.66 11.98 19.28
N PHE A 70 -20.51 11.72 17.97
CA PHE A 70 -20.56 12.76 16.94
C PHE A 70 -21.90 13.50 16.96
N ASN A 71 -23.02 12.78 17.03
CA ASN A 71 -24.35 13.37 17.15
C ASN A 71 -24.45 14.26 18.39
N SER A 72 -24.00 13.79 19.56
CA SER A 72 -24.01 14.58 20.79
C SER A 72 -23.15 15.83 20.70
N ILE A 73 -21.96 15.76 20.10
CA ILE A 73 -21.06 16.91 19.89
C ILE A 73 -21.73 17.94 18.97
N ILE A 74 -22.32 17.49 17.85
CA ILE A 74 -23.02 18.35 16.90
C ILE A 74 -24.23 19.02 17.57
N VAL A 75 -25.07 18.26 18.25
CA VAL A 75 -26.24 18.80 18.97
C VAL A 75 -25.81 19.81 20.03
N SER A 76 -24.74 19.54 20.78
CA SER A 76 -24.21 20.46 21.79
C SER A 76 -23.65 21.76 21.19
N PHE A 77 -22.90 21.64 20.09
CA PHE A 77 -22.37 22.79 19.35
C PHE A 77 -23.51 23.66 18.80
N VAL A 78 -24.53 23.06 18.19
CA VAL A 78 -25.69 23.79 17.66
C VAL A 78 -26.47 24.44 18.80
N LYS A 79 -26.76 23.73 19.89
CA LYS A 79 -27.43 24.32 21.05
C LYS A 79 -26.69 25.56 21.56
N THR A 80 -25.36 25.47 21.63
CA THR A 80 -24.51 26.61 21.97
C THR A 80 -24.66 27.76 20.97
N LEU A 81 -24.70 27.46 19.67
CA LEU A 81 -24.94 28.47 18.63
C LEU A 81 -26.34 29.08 18.68
N GLY A 82 -27.38 28.25 18.84
CA GLY A 82 -28.77 28.69 19.00
C GLY A 82 -28.92 29.65 20.17
N TYR A 83 -28.28 29.36 21.31
CA TYR A 83 -28.20 30.28 22.44
C TYR A 83 -27.48 31.59 22.08
N ILE A 84 -26.32 31.52 21.41
CA ILE A 84 -25.56 32.70 20.98
C ILE A 84 -26.39 33.61 20.06
N PHE A 85 -27.26 33.04 19.22
CA PHE A 85 -28.04 33.79 18.23
C PHE A 85 -29.40 34.29 18.73
N THR A 86 -30.07 33.53 19.59
CA THR A 86 -31.45 33.85 20.04
C THR A 86 -31.49 34.43 21.46
N GLY A 87 -30.46 34.17 22.27
CA GLY A 87 -30.46 34.49 23.71
C GLY A 87 -31.35 33.59 24.56
N GLU A 88 -32.03 32.61 23.96
CA GLU A 88 -33.02 31.77 24.65
C GLU A 88 -32.35 30.66 25.46
N ARG A 89 -32.64 30.61 26.77
CA ARG A 89 -32.03 29.65 27.70
C ARG A 89 -32.43 28.19 27.45
N GLU A 90 -33.47 27.92 26.67
CA GLU A 90 -33.90 26.56 26.32
C GLU A 90 -32.80 25.80 25.54
N PHE A 91 -31.96 26.54 24.81
CA PHE A 91 -30.79 26.02 24.12
C PHE A 91 -29.60 25.68 25.04
N LEU A 92 -29.58 26.11 26.31
CA LEU A 92 -28.54 25.73 27.28
C LEU A 92 -28.82 24.39 27.98
N SER A 93 -29.93 23.72 27.65
CA SER A 93 -30.26 22.42 28.23
C SER A 93 -29.16 21.39 27.91
N PRO A 94 -28.56 20.74 28.93
CA PRO A 94 -27.43 19.84 28.72
C PRO A 94 -27.83 18.73 27.75
N SER A 95 -27.08 18.60 26.65
CA SER A 95 -27.19 17.42 25.81
C SER A 95 -26.58 16.26 26.59
N LEU A 96 -27.30 15.14 26.66
CA LEU A 96 -26.79 13.91 27.25
C LEU A 96 -25.60 13.49 26.38
N PHE A 97 -24.39 13.64 26.93
CA PHE A 97 -23.20 13.12 26.28
C PHE A 97 -23.30 11.59 26.33
N ILE A 98 -23.75 10.99 25.23
CA ILE A 98 -23.80 9.54 25.10
C ILE A 98 -22.36 9.08 24.93
N ILE A 99 -21.74 8.72 26.05
CA ILE A 99 -20.50 7.95 26.07
C ILE A 99 -20.83 6.64 25.34
N PRO A 100 -20.08 6.26 24.30
CA PRO A 100 -20.34 5.03 23.59
C PRO A 100 -20.24 3.90 24.62
N SER A 101 -21.33 3.15 24.80
CA SER A 101 -21.29 1.95 25.62
C SER A 101 -20.51 0.90 24.83
N PRO A 102 -19.32 0.47 25.29
CA PRO A 102 -18.55 -0.56 24.61
C PRO A 102 -19.10 -1.96 24.92
N TYR A 103 -20.38 -2.09 25.28
CA TYR A 103 -21.02 -3.38 25.53
C TYR A 103 -21.18 -4.15 24.23
N ILE A 104 -20.06 -4.74 23.85
CA ILE A 104 -19.96 -5.76 22.85
C ILE A 104 -20.49 -7.05 23.49
N SER A 105 -21.63 -7.53 23.01
CA SER A 105 -22.01 -8.91 23.23
C SER A 105 -21.01 -9.80 22.48
N PHE A 106 -20.05 -10.36 23.20
CA PHE A 106 -19.07 -11.31 22.65
C PHE A 106 -19.75 -12.46 21.90
N LYS A 107 -20.94 -12.86 22.36
CA LYS A 107 -21.78 -13.87 21.71
C LYS A 107 -22.22 -13.43 20.32
N ASP A 108 -22.67 -12.19 20.17
CA ASP A 108 -23.15 -11.68 18.88
C ASP A 108 -21.98 -11.45 17.93
N ILE A 109 -20.84 -10.91 18.38
CA ILE A 109 -19.63 -10.82 17.56
C ILE A 109 -19.17 -12.18 17.08
N PHE A 110 -19.13 -13.18 17.97
CA PHE A 110 -18.76 -14.53 17.59
C PHE A 110 -19.71 -15.09 16.52
N LEU A 111 -21.02 -14.89 16.67
CA LEU A 111 -22.01 -15.35 15.71
C LEU A 111 -21.88 -14.66 14.35
N TRP A 112 -21.60 -13.35 14.34
CA TRP A 112 -21.30 -12.59 13.12
C TRP A 112 -20.01 -13.07 12.45
N LEU A 113 -18.95 -13.36 13.21
CA LEU A 113 -17.70 -13.89 12.68
C LEU A 113 -17.89 -15.27 12.03
N VAL A 114 -18.66 -16.16 12.67
CA VAL A 114 -19.00 -17.48 12.12
C VAL A 114 -19.82 -17.32 10.83
N LEU A 115 -20.79 -16.40 10.81
CA LEU A 115 -21.59 -16.13 9.61
C LEU A 115 -20.73 -15.58 8.47
N ILE A 116 -19.84 -14.62 8.74
CA ILE A 116 -18.89 -14.05 7.77
C ILE A 116 -17.97 -15.15 7.23
N ALA A 117 -17.43 -16.00 8.10
CA ALA A 117 -16.59 -17.11 7.67
C ALA A 117 -17.34 -18.11 6.79
N PHE A 118 -18.59 -18.42 7.11
CA PHE A 118 -19.43 -19.32 6.32
C PHE A 118 -19.76 -18.73 4.94
N ILE A 119 -20.18 -17.46 4.89
CA ILE A 119 -20.43 -16.74 3.62
C ILE A 119 -19.15 -16.68 2.79
N SER A 120 -18.01 -16.40 3.43
CA SER A 120 -16.71 -16.31 2.77
C SER A 120 -16.30 -17.65 2.16
N ALA A 121 -16.50 -18.76 2.87
CA ALA A 121 -16.26 -20.11 2.37
C ALA A 121 -17.15 -20.44 1.16
N ILE A 122 -18.43 -20.02 1.18
CA ILE A 122 -19.34 -20.17 0.03
C ILE A 122 -18.83 -19.37 -1.16
N ILE A 123 -18.44 -18.10 -0.98
CA ILE A 123 -17.95 -17.24 -2.06
C ILE A 123 -16.69 -17.85 -2.71
N VAL A 124 -15.72 -18.30 -1.92
CA VAL A 124 -14.51 -18.95 -2.42
C VAL A 124 -14.86 -20.25 -3.14
N TYR A 125 -15.75 -21.08 -2.57
CA TYR A 125 -16.17 -22.33 -3.20
C TYR A 125 -16.87 -22.12 -4.55
N LEU A 126 -17.78 -21.14 -4.64
CA LEU A 126 -18.50 -20.82 -5.87
C LEU A 126 -17.58 -20.31 -6.98
N ASN A 127 -16.44 -19.71 -6.63
CA ASN A 127 -15.47 -19.17 -7.57
C ASN A 127 -14.22 -20.06 -7.74
N LYS A 128 -14.20 -21.27 -7.19
CA LYS A 128 -13.02 -22.15 -7.17
C LYS A 128 -12.46 -22.52 -8.56
N ASP A 129 -13.32 -22.47 -9.59
CA ASP A 129 -12.98 -22.81 -10.97
C ASP A 129 -12.73 -21.55 -11.84
N ASN A 130 -12.88 -20.35 -11.25
CA ASN A 130 -12.60 -19.09 -11.91
C ASN A 130 -11.19 -18.60 -11.55
N ASN A 131 -10.21 -18.95 -12.37
CA ASN A 131 -8.81 -18.55 -12.17
C ASN A 131 -8.60 -17.02 -12.20
N GLU A 132 -9.56 -16.25 -12.72
CA GLU A 132 -9.51 -14.78 -12.71
C GLU A 132 -10.00 -14.20 -11.36
N PHE A 133 -10.77 -14.97 -10.58
CA PHE A 133 -11.26 -14.58 -9.27
C PHE A 133 -10.34 -15.09 -8.16
N ARG A 134 -9.21 -14.39 -7.98
CA ARG A 134 -8.31 -14.60 -6.84
C ARG A 134 -8.57 -13.53 -5.79
N MET A 135 -8.93 -13.95 -4.57
CA MET A 135 -9.22 -13.01 -3.47
C MET A 135 -7.98 -12.25 -3.02
N VAL A 136 -6.79 -12.87 -3.12
CA VAL A 136 -5.51 -12.18 -2.89
C VAL A 136 -5.34 -11.02 -3.88
N LYS A 137 -5.63 -11.22 -5.17
CA LYS A 137 -5.57 -10.15 -6.18
C LYS A 137 -6.59 -9.05 -5.90
N ILE A 138 -7.80 -9.40 -5.46
CA ILE A 138 -8.82 -8.41 -5.06
C ILE A 138 -8.36 -7.58 -3.86
N LEU A 139 -7.71 -8.22 -2.88
CA LEU A 139 -7.13 -7.55 -1.72
C LEU A 139 -5.99 -6.60 -2.14
N ALA A 140 -5.12 -7.04 -3.04
CA ALA A 140 -4.05 -6.22 -3.62
C ALA A 140 -4.60 -5.00 -4.38
N ILE A 141 -5.59 -5.20 -5.26
CA ILE A 141 -6.28 -4.10 -5.95
C ILE A 141 -6.83 -3.12 -4.92
N SER A 142 -7.55 -3.61 -3.90
CA SER A 142 -8.16 -2.76 -2.87
C SER A 142 -7.13 -1.94 -2.09
N ASN A 143 -5.99 -2.53 -1.75
CA ASN A 143 -4.89 -1.84 -1.09
C ASN A 143 -4.27 -0.76 -2.00
N SER A 144 -4.06 -1.05 -3.28
CA SER A 144 -3.56 -0.07 -4.26
C SER A 144 -4.55 1.06 -4.52
N ILE A 145 -5.87 0.81 -4.50
CA ILE A 145 -6.89 1.86 -4.55
C ILE A 145 -6.75 2.78 -3.33
N LEU A 146 -6.64 2.22 -2.12
CA LEU A 146 -6.45 3.01 -0.90
C LEU A 146 -5.21 3.90 -0.99
N ARG A 147 -4.10 3.36 -1.50
CA ARG A 147 -2.86 4.11 -1.68
C ARG A 147 -2.99 5.24 -2.70
N LEU A 148 -3.56 4.96 -3.87
CA LEU A 148 -3.82 5.98 -4.89
C LEU A 148 -4.72 7.09 -4.34
N VAL A 149 -5.74 6.74 -3.56
CA VAL A 149 -6.61 7.72 -2.91
C VAL A 149 -5.80 8.58 -1.95
N VAL A 150 -4.98 7.98 -1.08
CA VAL A 150 -4.16 8.72 -0.11
C VAL A 150 -3.17 9.67 -0.79
N ILE A 151 -2.48 9.22 -1.84
CA ILE A 151 -1.53 10.05 -2.61
C ILE A 151 -2.23 11.23 -3.28
N ASN A 152 -3.40 10.99 -3.88
CA ASN A 152 -4.15 11.99 -4.62
C ASN A 152 -4.99 12.92 -3.72
N LEU A 153 -5.18 12.54 -2.45
CA LEU A 153 -5.95 13.31 -1.48
C LEU A 153 -5.13 14.51 -0.96
N LYS A 154 -5.15 15.60 -1.73
CA LYS A 154 -4.65 16.91 -1.29
C LYS A 154 -5.79 17.72 -0.67
N ILE A 155 -5.80 17.83 0.66
CA ILE A 155 -6.70 18.73 1.38
C ILE A 155 -5.92 20.00 1.72
N GLU A 156 -6.27 21.10 1.06
CA GLU A 156 -5.69 22.41 1.40
C GLU A 156 -6.15 22.85 2.79
N LYS A 157 -5.24 23.48 3.55
CA LYS A 157 -5.55 24.03 4.88
C LYS A 157 -6.69 25.05 4.83
N SER A 158 -6.78 25.81 3.73
CA SER A 158 -7.88 26.74 3.43
C SER A 158 -9.24 26.05 3.50
N LEU A 159 -9.39 24.85 2.94
CA LEU A 159 -10.65 24.11 2.90
C LEU A 159 -11.08 23.58 4.28
N VAL A 160 -10.11 23.26 5.15
CA VAL A 160 -10.36 22.88 6.54
C VAL A 160 -10.93 24.05 7.35
N ILE A 161 -10.62 25.29 6.96
CA ILE A 161 -11.10 26.52 7.61
C ILE A 161 -12.41 26.99 6.97
N ILE A 162 -12.50 26.99 5.64
CA ILE A 162 -13.69 27.43 4.89
C ILE A 162 -14.88 26.49 5.11
N GLY A 163 -14.66 25.18 5.26
CA GLY A 163 -15.73 24.21 5.46
C GLY A 163 -16.60 24.49 6.70
N PRO A 164 -16.03 24.59 7.90
CA PRO A 164 -16.77 24.98 9.10
C PRO A 164 -17.50 26.31 8.94
N ILE A 165 -16.90 27.30 8.28
CA ILE A 165 -17.53 28.61 8.01
C ILE A 165 -18.74 28.45 7.09
N PHE A 166 -18.61 27.69 6.00
CA PHE A 166 -19.71 27.41 5.07
C PHE A 166 -20.86 26.70 5.77
N ILE A 167 -20.58 25.65 6.56
CA ILE A 167 -21.59 24.93 7.32
C ILE A 167 -22.28 25.84 8.32
N PHE A 168 -21.51 26.67 9.03
CA PHE A 168 -22.05 27.64 9.97
C PHE A 168 -23.02 28.63 9.30
N VAL A 169 -22.61 29.24 8.18
CA VAL A 169 -23.43 30.21 7.44
C VAL A 169 -24.69 29.55 6.89
N THR A 170 -24.59 28.35 6.33
CA THR A 170 -25.73 27.63 5.73
C THR A 170 -26.72 27.11 6.78
N LEU A 171 -26.25 26.67 7.94
CA LEU A 171 -27.10 26.37 9.10
C LEU A 171 -27.85 27.61 9.57
N PHE A 172 -27.17 28.76 9.66
CA PHE A 172 -27.79 30.04 10.03
C PHE A 172 -28.88 30.46 9.04
N ILE A 173 -28.60 30.37 7.74
CA ILE A 173 -29.59 30.66 6.69
C ILE A 173 -30.80 29.73 6.81
N THR A 174 -30.57 28.43 7.03
CA THR A 174 -31.66 27.45 7.15
C THR A 174 -32.50 27.74 8.39
N TYR A 175 -31.86 28.02 9.53
CA TYR A 175 -32.54 28.40 10.77
C TYR A 175 -33.45 29.62 10.57
N ALA A 176 -32.99 30.63 9.84
CA ALA A 176 -33.79 31.82 9.55
C ALA A 176 -35.00 31.57 8.62
N MET A 177 -35.04 30.43 7.91
CA MET A 177 -36.06 30.13 6.90
C MET A 177 -37.11 29.10 7.32
N VAL A 178 -36.85 28.28 8.34
CA VAL A 178 -37.76 27.24 8.82
C VAL A 178 -38.13 27.42 10.29
N PRO A 179 -39.32 26.96 10.72
CA PRO A 179 -39.72 27.01 12.12
C PRO A 179 -38.71 26.31 13.04
N ASP A 180 -38.49 26.86 14.25
CA ASP A 180 -37.51 26.35 15.23
C ASP A 180 -37.71 24.86 15.52
N THR A 181 -38.97 24.43 15.65
CA THR A 181 -39.34 23.03 15.91
C THR A 181 -38.91 22.08 14.80
N PHE A 182 -38.99 22.52 13.54
CA PHE A 182 -38.55 21.74 12.39
C PHE A 182 -37.02 21.71 12.29
N PHE A 183 -36.38 22.87 12.48
CA PHE A 183 -34.92 22.97 12.43
C PHE A 183 -34.24 22.06 13.45
N VAL A 184 -34.72 22.07 14.70
CA VAL A 184 -34.16 21.24 15.78
C VAL A 184 -34.42 19.75 15.54
N ALA A 185 -35.60 19.38 15.04
CA ALA A 185 -35.97 17.99 14.80
C ALA A 185 -35.15 17.33 13.66
N HIS A 186 -34.79 18.09 12.63
CA HIS A 186 -34.15 17.58 11.41
C HIS A 186 -32.69 18.04 11.24
N ILE A 187 -32.06 18.53 12.32
CA ILE A 187 -30.77 19.21 12.20
C ILE A 187 -29.65 18.36 11.61
N LEU A 188 -29.65 17.06 11.92
CA LEU A 188 -28.67 16.12 11.39
C LEU A 188 -28.81 15.99 9.86
N GLU A 189 -30.04 15.95 9.38
CA GLU A 189 -30.37 15.86 7.95
C GLU A 189 -29.99 17.14 7.21
N ILE A 190 -30.27 18.31 7.83
CA ILE A 190 -29.88 19.63 7.31
C ILE A 190 -28.35 19.75 7.26
N LEU A 191 -27.65 19.31 8.30
CA LEU A 191 -26.19 19.31 8.36
C LEU A 191 -25.62 18.40 7.26
N PHE A 192 -26.11 17.17 7.10
CA PHE A 192 -25.65 16.28 6.05
C PHE A 192 -25.92 16.82 4.65
N PHE A 193 -27.07 17.46 4.45
CA PHE A 193 -27.41 18.12 3.20
C PHE A 193 -26.39 19.22 2.84
N TRP A 194 -26.09 20.13 3.77
CA TRP A 194 -25.14 21.20 3.52
C TRP A 194 -23.69 20.72 3.43
N ILE A 195 -23.29 19.71 4.21
CA ILE A 195 -21.97 19.11 4.02
C ILE A 195 -21.89 18.43 2.65
N ALA A 196 -22.92 17.75 2.18
CA ALA A 196 -22.94 17.18 0.83
C ALA A 196 -22.79 18.26 -0.24
N ILE A 197 -23.49 19.40 -0.11
CA ILE A 197 -23.35 20.53 -1.03
C ILE A 197 -21.95 21.13 -0.98
N PHE A 198 -21.44 21.41 0.23
CA PHE A 198 -20.08 21.93 0.41
C PHE A 198 -19.08 21.03 -0.31
N VAL A 199 -19.17 19.74 0.00
CA VAL A 199 -18.36 18.68 -0.58
C VAL A 199 -18.44 18.64 -2.11
N ILE A 200 -19.63 18.77 -2.70
CA ILE A 200 -19.78 18.87 -4.16
C ILE A 200 -19.03 20.10 -4.68
N LEU A 201 -19.20 21.27 -4.08
CA LEU A 201 -18.55 22.50 -4.52
C LEU A 201 -17.01 22.40 -4.49
N ILE A 202 -16.42 21.89 -3.41
CA ILE A 202 -14.95 21.69 -3.32
C ILE A 202 -14.43 20.55 -4.20
N THR A 203 -15.26 19.53 -4.44
CA THR A 203 -14.92 18.42 -5.32
C THR A 203 -14.83 18.89 -6.77
N TYR A 204 -15.64 19.87 -7.18
CA TYR A 204 -15.62 20.39 -8.55
C TYR A 204 -14.79 21.67 -8.72
N SER A 205 -14.29 22.28 -7.64
CA SER A 205 -13.43 23.47 -7.71
C SER A 205 -11.96 23.16 -8.00
N SER A 206 -11.50 21.90 -7.90
CA SER A 206 -10.11 21.54 -8.21
C SER A 206 -9.98 21.04 -9.65
N PHE A 207 -9.10 21.62 -10.47
CA PHE A 207 -8.92 21.18 -11.87
C PHE A 207 -8.27 19.80 -12.04
N ASN A 208 -7.71 19.19 -10.98
CA ASN A 208 -7.08 17.87 -11.07
C ASN A 208 -8.11 16.73 -10.93
N LYS A 209 -8.43 16.07 -12.05
CA LYS A 209 -9.39 14.96 -12.17
C LYS A 209 -9.15 13.79 -11.21
N ASP A 210 -7.89 13.49 -10.86
CA ASP A 210 -7.55 12.38 -9.95
C ASP A 210 -7.75 12.78 -8.48
N SER A 211 -7.48 14.04 -8.12
CA SER A 211 -7.81 14.59 -6.80
C SER A 211 -9.32 14.68 -6.56
N ILE A 212 -10.10 15.07 -7.59
CA ILE A 212 -11.57 15.04 -7.56
C ILE A 212 -12.06 13.63 -7.20
N ARG A 213 -11.55 12.60 -7.88
CA ARG A 213 -11.94 11.21 -7.67
C ARG A 213 -11.59 10.71 -6.28
N ALA A 214 -10.40 11.03 -5.77
CA ALA A 214 -9.96 10.62 -4.44
C ALA A 214 -10.86 11.21 -3.35
N LYS A 215 -11.21 12.49 -3.49
CA LYS A 215 -12.17 13.15 -2.60
C LYS A 215 -13.52 12.42 -2.65
N ARG A 216 -14.09 12.20 -3.84
CA ARG A 216 -15.37 11.48 -4.02
C ARG A 216 -15.35 10.12 -3.32
N PHE A 217 -14.30 9.34 -3.52
CA PHE A 217 -14.16 8.02 -2.90
C PHE A 217 -14.24 8.08 -1.38
N VAL A 218 -13.47 8.97 -0.74
CA VAL A 218 -13.50 9.17 0.73
C VAL A 218 -14.88 9.62 1.19
N ILE A 219 -15.51 10.55 0.46
CA ILE A 219 -16.86 11.04 0.76
C ILE A 219 -17.84 9.89 0.73
N PHE A 220 -17.89 9.08 -0.32
CA PHE A 220 -18.82 7.98 -0.39
C PHE A 220 -18.58 6.97 0.74
N ILE A 221 -17.35 6.55 0.99
CA ILE A 221 -17.05 5.61 2.09
C ILE A 221 -17.47 6.13 3.47
N VAL A 222 -17.39 7.44 3.71
CA VAL A 222 -17.74 8.04 5.02
C VAL A 222 -19.23 8.39 5.11
N PHE A 223 -19.81 8.99 4.07
CA PHE A 223 -21.20 9.45 4.08
C PHE A 223 -22.20 8.29 3.97
N ILE A 224 -21.84 7.19 3.31
CA ILE A 224 -22.74 6.06 3.12
C ILE A 224 -23.12 5.38 4.43
N PRO A 225 -22.17 4.94 5.28
CA PRO A 225 -22.50 4.33 6.57
C PRO A 225 -23.30 5.28 7.44
N ILE A 226 -23.01 6.58 7.38
CA ILE A 226 -23.70 7.62 8.15
C ILE A 226 -25.15 7.79 7.70
N VAL A 227 -25.40 7.92 6.39
CA VAL A 227 -26.75 8.04 5.83
C VAL A 227 -27.55 6.76 6.08
N ILE A 228 -26.95 5.58 5.85
CA ILE A 228 -27.60 4.29 6.13
C ILE A 228 -27.93 4.17 7.63
N SER A 229 -26.99 4.48 8.51
CA SER A 229 -27.21 4.41 9.96
C SER A 229 -28.28 5.39 10.43
N ASN A 230 -28.28 6.63 9.91
CA ASN A 230 -29.29 7.62 10.25
C ASN A 230 -30.68 7.20 9.76
N ILE A 231 -30.79 6.64 8.55
CA ILE A 231 -32.07 6.14 8.04
C ILE A 231 -32.54 4.92 8.86
N LEU A 232 -31.64 4.00 9.23
CA LEU A 232 -31.96 2.85 10.08
C LEU A 232 -32.43 3.25 11.48
N GLN A 233 -31.85 4.31 12.06
CA GLN A 233 -32.23 4.85 13.37
C GLN A 233 -33.55 5.62 13.33
N ASN A 234 -33.83 6.35 12.23
CA ASN A 234 -35.01 7.21 12.12
C ASN A 234 -36.23 6.55 11.46
N LYS A 235 -36.15 5.30 10.96
CA LYS A 235 -37.28 4.63 10.31
C LYS A 235 -37.62 3.27 10.89
N THR A 236 -38.69 3.25 11.67
CA THR A 236 -39.54 2.07 11.91
C THR A 236 -40.95 2.19 11.33
N GLN A 237 -41.24 3.08 10.37
CA GLN A 237 -42.61 3.20 9.82
C GLN A 237 -42.67 3.51 8.31
N GLY A 238 -43.26 2.59 7.53
CA GLY A 238 -43.77 2.79 6.16
C GLY A 238 -43.02 2.09 5.01
N SER A 239 -43.75 1.45 4.09
CA SER A 239 -43.22 0.79 2.88
C SER A 239 -42.54 1.73 1.89
N ILE A 240 -43.06 2.95 1.72
CA ILE A 240 -42.45 4.02 0.89
C ILE A 240 -41.10 4.44 1.47
N SER A 241 -41.05 4.50 2.79
CA SER A 241 -39.88 4.87 3.58
C SER A 241 -38.72 3.87 3.40
N LEU A 242 -39.06 2.58 3.30
CA LEU A 242 -38.17 1.48 3.01
C LEU A 242 -37.72 1.47 1.54
N LEU A 243 -38.63 1.76 0.61
CA LEU A 243 -38.30 1.89 -0.82
C LEU A 243 -37.27 3.01 -1.06
N PHE A 244 -37.45 4.19 -0.47
CA PHE A 244 -36.49 5.28 -0.57
C PHE A 244 -35.13 4.90 0.03
N LEU A 245 -35.10 4.16 1.15
CA LEU A 245 -33.87 3.63 1.72
C LEU A 245 -33.17 2.68 0.74
N THR A 246 -33.91 1.71 0.19
CA THR A 246 -33.37 0.74 -0.78
C THR A 246 -32.82 1.43 -2.04
N VAL A 247 -33.56 2.39 -2.60
CA VAL A 247 -33.11 3.15 -3.79
C VAL A 247 -31.87 3.99 -3.47
N THR A 248 -31.83 4.63 -2.31
CA THR A 248 -30.67 5.42 -1.87
C THR A 248 -29.44 4.53 -1.70
N ILE A 249 -29.58 3.39 -1.03
CA ILE A 249 -28.52 2.38 -0.90
C ILE A 249 -28.04 1.95 -2.29
N PHE A 250 -28.97 1.56 -3.17
CA PHE A 250 -28.65 1.04 -4.50
C PHE A 250 -27.87 2.04 -5.36
N LEU A 251 -28.41 3.26 -5.55
CA LEU A 251 -27.74 4.31 -6.36
C LEU A 251 -26.36 4.65 -5.81
N THR A 252 -26.22 4.56 -4.50
CA THR A 252 -24.97 4.91 -3.86
C THR A 252 -23.92 3.80 -3.99
N PHE A 253 -24.32 2.53 -3.89
CA PHE A 253 -23.45 1.40 -4.21
C PHE A 253 -23.06 1.40 -5.69
N GLU A 254 -23.99 1.68 -6.61
CA GLU A 254 -23.70 1.83 -8.04
C GLU A 254 -22.58 2.85 -8.27
N ARG A 255 -22.67 4.01 -7.62
CA ARG A 255 -21.65 5.06 -7.76
C ARG A 255 -20.30 4.65 -7.18
N VAL A 256 -20.27 3.95 -6.05
CA VAL A 256 -19.04 3.40 -5.47
C VAL A 256 -18.43 2.36 -6.41
N PHE A 257 -19.22 1.45 -6.98
CA PHE A 257 -18.75 0.46 -7.93
C PHE A 257 -18.17 1.11 -9.18
N ALA A 258 -18.81 2.14 -9.73
CA ALA A 258 -18.28 2.88 -10.88
C ALA A 258 -16.90 3.49 -10.56
N ILE A 259 -16.73 4.12 -9.39
CA ILE A 259 -15.44 4.69 -8.96
C ILE A 259 -14.40 3.58 -8.74
N LEU A 260 -14.78 2.44 -8.14
CA LEU A 260 -13.90 1.30 -7.95
C LEU A 260 -13.43 0.71 -9.29
N VAL A 261 -14.31 0.62 -10.29
CA VAL A 261 -13.95 0.18 -11.64
C VAL A 261 -12.96 1.14 -12.28
N GLU A 262 -13.19 2.46 -12.20
CA GLU A 262 -12.24 3.45 -12.72
C GLU A 262 -10.86 3.35 -12.05
N TYR A 263 -10.80 3.20 -10.73
CA TYR A 263 -9.53 3.02 -10.04
C TYR A 263 -8.86 1.69 -10.37
N LYS A 264 -9.65 0.61 -10.51
CA LYS A 264 -9.14 -0.67 -10.98
C LYS A 264 -8.51 -0.51 -12.36
N GLU A 265 -9.18 0.14 -13.30
CA GLU A 265 -8.62 0.41 -14.63
C GLU A 265 -7.31 1.18 -14.54
N GLN A 266 -7.23 2.23 -13.71
CA GLN A 266 -5.98 2.97 -13.49
C GLN A 266 -4.85 2.11 -12.92
N ILE A 267 -5.15 1.20 -12.01
CA ILE A 267 -4.18 0.26 -11.45
C ILE A 267 -3.67 -0.71 -12.53
N TYR A 268 -4.57 -1.23 -13.37
CA TYR A 268 -4.19 -2.09 -14.50
C TYR A 268 -3.53 -1.32 -15.65
N GLU A 269 -3.67 0.00 -15.69
CA GLU A 269 -2.87 0.92 -16.51
C GLU A 269 -1.55 1.27 -15.83
N GLY A 270 -1.17 0.63 -14.72
CA GLY A 270 0.15 0.77 -14.11
C GLY A 270 0.33 2.04 -13.25
N LYS A 271 -0.73 2.80 -12.97
CA LYS A 271 -0.64 4.02 -12.14
C LYS A 271 -0.19 3.78 -10.70
N GLU A 272 -0.35 2.56 -10.18
CA GLU A 272 0.19 2.16 -8.87
C GLU A 272 1.25 1.09 -9.10
N TRP A 273 2.50 1.50 -8.89
CA TRP A 273 3.65 0.75 -9.34
C TRP A 273 3.95 -0.50 -8.50
N ILE A 274 3.57 -0.55 -7.21
CA ILE A 274 3.69 -1.79 -6.42
C ILE A 274 2.78 -2.86 -7.00
N PHE A 275 1.54 -2.48 -7.32
CA PHE A 275 0.64 -3.37 -8.01
C PHE A 275 1.20 -3.81 -9.35
N ALA A 276 1.71 -2.88 -10.14
CA ALA A 276 2.31 -3.19 -11.43
C ALA A 276 3.40 -4.26 -11.26
N LEU A 277 4.37 -4.00 -10.39
CA LEU A 277 5.53 -4.87 -10.20
C LEU A 277 5.16 -6.28 -9.71
N ARG A 278 4.23 -6.38 -8.76
CA ARG A 278 3.93 -7.64 -8.05
C ARG A 278 2.78 -8.44 -8.66
N ASN A 279 1.77 -7.76 -9.21
CA ASN A 279 0.48 -8.37 -9.51
C ASN A 279 0.09 -8.39 -10.99
N LEU A 280 0.73 -7.57 -11.84
CA LEU A 280 0.49 -7.65 -13.28
C LEU A 280 1.21 -8.85 -13.88
N GLU A 281 0.49 -9.61 -14.70
CA GLU A 281 1.05 -10.71 -15.46
C GLU A 281 1.65 -10.19 -16.78
N GLN A 282 2.51 -10.98 -17.42
CA GLN A 282 3.13 -10.61 -18.71
C GLN A 282 2.10 -10.20 -19.76
N LYS A 283 0.94 -10.87 -19.79
CA LYS A 283 -0.18 -10.57 -20.70
C LYS A 283 -0.78 -9.17 -20.48
N ASP A 284 -0.73 -8.67 -19.24
CA ASP A 284 -1.26 -7.35 -18.90
C ASP A 284 -0.32 -6.27 -19.43
N TYR A 285 1.00 -6.46 -19.29
CA TYR A 285 2.01 -5.60 -19.90
C TYR A 285 1.92 -5.56 -21.43
N ASP A 286 1.70 -6.71 -22.07
CA ASP A 286 1.54 -6.79 -23.52
C ASP A 286 0.28 -6.05 -24.01
N LYS A 287 -0.80 -6.09 -23.21
CA LYS A 287 -2.02 -5.32 -23.47
C LYS A 287 -1.75 -3.81 -23.42
N ILE A 288 -0.99 -3.34 -22.43
CA ILE A 288 -0.57 -1.93 -22.33
C ILE A 288 0.29 -1.55 -23.55
N ARG A 289 1.29 -2.38 -23.89
CA ARG A 289 2.15 -2.20 -25.06
C ARG A 289 1.36 -1.99 -26.35
N THR A 290 0.38 -2.88 -26.57
CA THR A 290 -0.47 -2.87 -27.79
C THR A 290 -1.43 -1.68 -27.78
N LYS A 291 -2.08 -1.39 -26.65
CA LYS A 291 -3.05 -0.28 -26.51
C LYS A 291 -2.42 1.08 -26.79
N HIS A 292 -1.18 1.29 -26.34
CA HIS A 292 -0.46 2.56 -26.49
C HIS A 292 0.54 2.57 -27.65
N ASN A 293 0.61 1.48 -28.43
CA ASN A 293 1.51 1.32 -29.58
C ASN A 293 2.98 1.65 -29.23
N LEU A 294 3.44 1.20 -28.06
CA LEU A 294 4.75 1.58 -27.52
C LEU A 294 5.94 1.09 -28.36
N ASP A 295 5.71 0.13 -29.26
CA ASP A 295 6.74 -0.34 -30.20
C ASP A 295 7.22 0.72 -31.19
N ASN A 296 6.38 1.73 -31.45
CA ASN A 296 6.73 2.86 -32.30
C ASN A 296 7.35 3.97 -31.45
N ASP A 297 8.58 4.36 -31.82
CA ASP A 297 9.38 5.33 -31.06
C ASP A 297 8.69 6.70 -30.96
N ASP A 298 7.95 7.14 -31.98
CA ASP A 298 7.18 8.40 -31.94
C ASP A 298 6.09 8.37 -30.85
N TYR A 299 5.41 7.23 -30.71
CA TYR A 299 4.37 7.05 -29.69
C TYR A 299 4.97 6.88 -28.30
N LEU A 300 6.14 6.23 -28.21
CA LEU A 300 6.89 6.10 -26.98
C LEU A 300 7.35 7.48 -26.48
N GLU A 301 7.82 8.35 -27.38
CA GLU A 301 8.27 9.71 -27.06
C GLU A 301 7.15 10.56 -26.44
N ILE A 302 5.93 10.50 -26.97
CA ILE A 302 4.78 11.26 -26.45
C ILE A 302 4.07 10.59 -25.27
N PHE A 303 4.45 9.37 -24.89
CA PHE A 303 3.85 8.68 -23.75
C PHE A 303 4.29 9.32 -22.42
N GLU A 304 3.31 9.76 -21.62
CA GLU A 304 3.57 10.55 -20.41
C GLU A 304 4.28 9.74 -19.31
N ASP A 305 3.94 8.47 -19.12
CA ASP A 305 4.48 7.64 -18.03
C ASP A 305 5.67 6.79 -18.51
N LYS A 306 6.86 7.38 -18.49
CA LYS A 306 8.10 6.71 -18.92
C LYS A 306 8.48 5.52 -18.02
N VAL A 307 8.14 5.57 -16.74
CA VAL A 307 8.37 4.44 -15.81
C VAL A 307 7.54 3.24 -16.24
N LEU A 308 6.26 3.44 -16.51
CA LEU A 308 5.38 2.39 -16.98
C LEU A 308 5.84 1.82 -18.33
N ALA A 309 6.23 2.66 -19.27
CA ALA A 309 6.77 2.19 -20.54
C ALA A 309 8.03 1.32 -20.34
N GLY A 310 8.94 1.76 -19.46
CA GLY A 310 10.11 0.98 -19.07
C GLY A 310 9.74 -0.39 -18.48
N MET A 311 8.72 -0.45 -17.62
CA MET A 311 8.21 -1.71 -17.04
C MET A 311 7.60 -2.62 -18.10
N VAL A 312 6.85 -2.08 -19.07
CA VAL A 312 6.26 -2.85 -20.17
C VAL A 312 7.34 -3.54 -21.00
N PHE A 313 8.44 -2.85 -21.33
CA PHE A 313 9.56 -3.48 -22.04
C PHE A 313 10.37 -4.46 -21.17
N TYR A 314 10.39 -4.28 -19.86
CA TYR A 314 11.13 -5.14 -18.94
C TYR A 314 10.41 -6.45 -18.60
N LYS A 315 9.09 -6.38 -18.36
CA LYS A 315 8.25 -7.49 -17.86
C LYS A 315 7.33 -8.12 -18.91
N GLY A 316 7.13 -7.48 -20.07
CA GLY A 316 6.34 -8.02 -21.17
C GLY A 316 6.97 -9.26 -21.83
N THR A 317 6.21 -9.96 -22.67
CA THR A 317 6.71 -11.19 -23.32
C THR A 317 7.86 -10.92 -24.29
N LYS A 318 7.81 -9.81 -25.02
CA LYS A 318 8.89 -9.35 -25.91
C LYS A 318 9.83 -8.40 -25.17
N ARG A 319 10.61 -8.95 -24.25
CA ARG A 319 11.53 -8.18 -23.41
C ARG A 319 12.54 -7.39 -24.24
N ASP A 320 12.66 -6.09 -23.97
CA ASP A 320 13.65 -5.19 -24.57
C ASP A 320 14.34 -4.39 -23.47
N LEU A 321 15.49 -4.90 -23.03
CA LEU A 321 16.24 -4.32 -21.91
C LEU A 321 16.82 -2.94 -22.25
N LEU A 322 17.17 -2.69 -23.51
CA LEU A 322 17.75 -1.43 -23.94
C LEU A 322 16.68 -0.33 -23.98
N LYS A 323 15.51 -0.60 -24.59
CA LYS A 323 14.39 0.34 -24.54
C LYS A 323 13.92 0.58 -23.12
N SER A 324 13.88 -0.46 -22.29
CA SER A 324 13.54 -0.33 -20.87
C SER A 324 14.52 0.59 -20.13
N LYS A 325 15.82 0.39 -20.30
CA LYS A 325 16.88 1.25 -19.74
C LYS A 325 16.68 2.71 -20.16
N VAL A 326 16.49 2.98 -21.45
CA VAL A 326 16.29 4.34 -21.97
C VAL A 326 15.06 5.01 -21.35
N CYS A 327 13.95 4.28 -21.20
CA CYS A 327 12.73 4.81 -20.58
C CYS A 327 12.96 5.19 -19.11
N PHE A 328 13.63 4.33 -18.33
CA PHE A 328 13.93 4.64 -16.93
C PHE A 328 14.94 5.77 -16.79
N GLU A 329 15.97 5.81 -17.62
CA GLU A 329 16.93 6.92 -17.63
C GLU A 329 16.25 8.24 -17.98
N SER A 330 15.39 8.27 -19.00
CA SER A 330 14.58 9.44 -19.36
C SER A 330 13.69 9.89 -18.20
N SER A 331 13.04 8.96 -17.50
CA SER A 331 12.20 9.31 -16.36
C SER A 331 12.99 9.92 -15.20
N LEU A 332 14.23 9.49 -14.98
CA LEU A 332 15.10 10.03 -13.94
C LEU A 332 15.69 11.39 -14.31
N VAL A 333 15.72 11.76 -15.60
CA VAL A 333 16.03 13.15 -16.00
C VAL A 333 14.92 14.08 -15.53
N ASP A 334 13.65 13.68 -15.70
CA ASP A 334 12.49 14.48 -15.32
C ASP A 334 12.24 14.46 -13.80
N ASN A 335 12.48 13.33 -13.15
CA ASN A 335 12.31 13.15 -11.71
C ASN A 335 13.50 12.40 -11.07
N PRO A 336 14.61 13.10 -10.77
CA PRO A 336 15.84 12.47 -10.28
C PRO A 336 15.72 11.80 -8.91
N ASP A 337 14.71 12.15 -8.12
CA ASP A 337 14.52 11.62 -6.77
C ASP A 337 13.62 10.38 -6.73
N ASP A 338 13.16 9.88 -7.87
CA ASP A 338 12.30 8.70 -7.95
C ASP A 338 13.03 7.40 -7.57
N THR A 339 12.98 7.06 -6.28
CA THR A 339 13.58 5.85 -5.70
C THR A 339 13.12 4.57 -6.38
N PHE A 340 11.86 4.52 -6.85
CA PHE A 340 11.32 3.34 -7.51
C PHE A 340 11.92 3.18 -8.91
N CYS A 341 11.98 4.26 -9.69
CA CYS A 341 12.61 4.25 -11.00
C CYS A 341 14.10 3.90 -10.92
N LYS A 342 14.82 4.40 -9.91
CA LYS A 342 16.23 4.01 -9.63
C LYS A 342 16.36 2.51 -9.39
N TYR A 343 15.47 1.93 -8.60
CA TYR A 343 15.49 0.50 -8.30
C TYR A 343 15.22 -0.36 -9.55
N LEU A 344 14.23 0.01 -10.38
CA LEU A 344 13.96 -0.69 -11.63
C LEU A 344 15.12 -0.56 -12.62
N LEU A 345 15.72 0.62 -12.74
CA LEU A 345 16.91 0.81 -13.57
C LEU A 345 18.06 -0.08 -13.09
N ALA A 346 18.31 -0.15 -11.77
CA ALA A 346 19.30 -1.06 -11.20
C ALA A 346 19.02 -2.53 -11.57
N GLN A 347 17.77 -2.99 -11.50
CA GLN A 347 17.40 -4.35 -11.93
C GLN A 347 17.65 -4.58 -13.43
N VAL A 348 17.27 -3.64 -14.29
CA VAL A 348 17.51 -3.74 -15.74
C VAL A 348 18.99 -3.82 -16.05
N LEU A 349 19.81 -2.99 -15.40
CA LEU A 349 21.25 -2.96 -15.61
C LEU A 349 21.92 -4.27 -15.17
N VAL A 350 21.46 -4.88 -14.07
CA VAL A 350 21.90 -6.22 -13.65
C VAL A 350 21.59 -7.26 -14.72
N ASP A 351 20.37 -7.24 -15.28
CA ASP A 351 19.95 -8.21 -16.29
C ASP A 351 20.58 -7.99 -17.68
N ILE A 352 21.06 -6.78 -17.97
CA ILE A 352 21.89 -6.49 -19.13
C ILE A 352 23.27 -7.16 -18.99
N GLY A 353 23.79 -7.24 -17.75
CA GLY A 353 24.96 -8.07 -17.43
C GLY A 353 26.32 -7.53 -17.93
N GLU A 354 26.40 -6.26 -18.34
CA GLU A 354 27.70 -5.66 -18.71
C GLU A 354 28.43 -5.16 -17.45
N GLU A 355 29.71 -5.54 -17.29
CA GLU A 355 30.56 -5.15 -16.14
C GLU A 355 30.61 -3.63 -15.91
N GLN A 356 30.62 -2.85 -17.00
CA GLN A 356 30.59 -1.38 -16.96
C GLN A 356 29.37 -0.79 -16.22
N ASN A 357 28.30 -1.57 -16.05
CA ASN A 357 27.10 -1.14 -15.33
C ASN A 357 27.20 -1.37 -13.81
N ILE A 358 28.14 -2.19 -13.30
CA ILE A 358 28.23 -2.54 -11.88
C ILE A 358 28.35 -1.30 -11.00
N GLN A 359 29.26 -0.37 -11.34
CA GLN A 359 29.42 0.86 -10.56
C GLN A 359 28.15 1.72 -10.59
N LYS A 360 27.50 1.85 -11.76
CA LYS A 360 26.24 2.59 -11.89
C LYS A 360 25.12 1.97 -11.05
N ILE A 361 25.05 0.65 -10.96
CA ILE A 361 24.08 -0.06 -10.13
C ILE A 361 24.35 0.22 -8.65
N ILE A 362 25.62 0.15 -8.22
CA ILE A 362 26.02 0.45 -6.84
C ILE A 362 25.63 1.88 -6.47
N ASP A 363 25.93 2.86 -7.34
CA ASP A 363 25.61 4.26 -7.11
C ASP A 363 24.09 4.47 -6.92
N LEU A 364 23.27 3.86 -7.79
CA LEU A 364 21.81 3.91 -7.69
C LEU A 364 21.30 3.31 -6.37
N LEU A 365 21.84 2.16 -5.95
CA LEU A 365 21.45 1.49 -4.70
C LEU A 365 21.89 2.28 -3.46
N GLN A 366 23.06 2.92 -3.49
CA GLN A 366 23.52 3.82 -2.42
C GLN A 366 22.62 5.05 -2.28
N GLU A 367 22.19 5.64 -3.40
CA GLU A 367 21.21 6.74 -3.38
C GLU A 367 19.87 6.32 -2.77
N ILE A 368 19.35 5.14 -3.14
CA ILE A 368 18.13 4.57 -2.55
C ILE A 368 18.29 4.40 -1.04
N LYS A 369 19.42 3.82 -0.59
CA LYS A 369 19.74 3.65 0.84
C LYS A 369 19.73 4.99 1.58
N LYS A 370 20.35 6.02 1.01
CA LYS A 370 20.39 7.37 1.61
C LYS A 370 18.98 7.99 1.70
N GLN A 371 18.19 7.91 0.63
CA GLN A 371 16.82 8.43 0.63
C GLN A 371 15.92 7.72 1.66
N HIS A 372 16.09 6.41 1.84
CA HIS A 372 15.33 5.65 2.83
C HIS A 372 15.72 6.04 4.28
N GLN A 373 17.00 6.35 4.54
CA GLN A 373 17.45 6.88 5.84
C GLN A 373 16.82 8.24 6.16
N GLU A 374 16.67 9.11 5.14
CA GLU A 374 16.06 10.43 5.29
C GLU A 374 14.54 10.35 5.44
N ASN A 375 13.88 9.41 4.77
CA ASN A 375 12.45 9.18 4.86
C ASN A 375 12.11 7.67 4.85
N PRO A 376 11.90 7.06 6.03
CA PRO A 376 11.60 5.61 6.16
C PRO A 376 10.27 5.18 5.52
N TYR A 377 9.45 6.13 5.06
CA TYR A 377 8.19 5.85 4.37
C TYR A 377 8.34 5.85 2.85
N VAL A 378 9.54 6.14 2.32
CA VAL A 378 9.89 5.98 0.90
C VAL A 378 10.17 4.50 0.65
N PHE A 379 9.72 4.00 -0.51
CA PHE A 379 9.82 2.62 -0.98
C PHE A 379 10.90 1.79 -0.28
N GLU A 380 10.46 0.82 0.53
CA GLU A 380 11.35 -0.08 1.24
C GLU A 380 11.80 -1.18 0.27
N VAL A 381 13.08 -1.13 -0.09
CA VAL A 381 13.75 -2.21 -0.81
C VAL A 381 14.42 -3.11 0.24
N ILE A 382 13.94 -4.34 0.34
CA ILE A 382 14.52 -5.35 1.23
C ILE A 382 15.91 -5.72 0.68
N ASP A 383 16.88 -5.91 1.57
CA ASP A 383 18.23 -6.42 1.27
C ASP A 383 19.10 -5.54 0.34
N VAL A 384 18.81 -4.24 0.23
CA VAL A 384 19.67 -3.28 -0.52
C VAL A 384 21.13 -3.39 -0.12
N GLU A 385 21.38 -3.47 1.19
CA GLU A 385 22.74 -3.55 1.73
C GLU A 385 23.47 -4.81 1.33
N GLU A 386 22.80 -5.96 1.39
CA GLU A 386 23.37 -7.24 0.93
C GLU A 386 23.62 -7.21 -0.58
N ARG A 387 22.72 -6.62 -1.35
CA ARG A 387 22.89 -6.48 -2.79
C ARG A 387 24.04 -5.53 -3.17
N ILE A 388 24.23 -4.43 -2.44
CA ILE A 388 25.41 -3.55 -2.57
C ILE A 388 26.68 -4.35 -2.26
N ALA A 389 26.71 -5.09 -1.16
CA ALA A 389 27.88 -5.87 -0.75
C ALA A 389 28.26 -6.93 -1.79
N TYR A 390 27.27 -7.64 -2.35
CA TYR A 390 27.49 -8.60 -3.43
C TYR A 390 28.08 -7.94 -4.69
N LEU A 391 27.49 -6.81 -5.13
CA LEU A 391 27.94 -6.10 -6.33
C LEU A 391 29.32 -5.48 -6.18
N GLU A 392 29.63 -4.92 -5.01
CA GLU A 392 30.97 -4.42 -4.68
C GLU A 392 31.99 -5.56 -4.70
N PHE A 393 31.64 -6.75 -4.19
CA PHE A 393 32.54 -7.91 -4.17
C PHE A 393 32.92 -8.39 -5.57
N ILE A 394 31.98 -8.43 -6.51
CA ILE A 394 32.22 -8.89 -7.89
C ILE A 394 32.69 -7.78 -8.84
N SER A 395 32.87 -6.56 -8.35
CA SER A 395 33.32 -5.43 -9.17
C SER A 395 34.81 -5.57 -9.54
N GLU A 396 35.26 -4.87 -10.59
CA GLU A 396 36.69 -4.87 -10.97
C GLU A 396 37.62 -4.37 -9.86
N ASN A 397 37.12 -3.48 -8.98
CA ASN A 397 37.88 -2.91 -7.88
C ASN A 397 37.09 -3.00 -6.57
N PRO A 398 37.03 -4.19 -5.93
CA PRO A 398 36.19 -4.40 -4.75
C PRO A 398 36.59 -3.53 -3.57
N LYS A 399 35.62 -2.81 -2.99
CA LYS A 399 35.84 -2.04 -1.75
C LYS A 399 35.61 -2.93 -0.52
N TYR A 400 36.56 -3.82 -0.23
CA TYR A 400 36.45 -4.79 0.88
C TYR A 400 36.11 -4.17 2.24
N ASN A 401 36.64 -2.97 2.56
CA ASN A 401 36.31 -2.26 3.80
C ASN A 401 34.82 -1.84 3.88
N GLU A 402 34.20 -1.47 2.75
CA GLU A 402 32.79 -1.10 2.69
C GLU A 402 31.91 -2.34 2.87
N ILE A 403 32.26 -3.45 2.20
CA ILE A 403 31.61 -4.76 2.33
C ILE A 403 31.61 -5.23 3.80
N ILE A 404 32.77 -5.16 4.46
CA ILE A 404 32.90 -5.53 5.89
C ILE A 404 31.99 -4.66 6.75
N ASN A 405 31.97 -3.34 6.52
CA ASN A 405 31.14 -2.44 7.32
C ASN A 405 29.64 -2.71 7.16
N ILE A 406 29.21 -3.19 6.01
CA ILE A 406 27.82 -3.56 5.75
C ILE A 406 27.46 -4.89 6.43
N LEU A 407 28.33 -5.90 6.31
CA LEU A 407 27.97 -7.29 6.68
C LEU A 407 28.29 -7.65 8.14
N LYS A 408 29.30 -7.03 8.77
CA LYS A 408 29.83 -7.48 10.09
C LYS A 408 28.80 -7.53 11.23
N ASP A 409 27.80 -6.65 11.21
CA ASP A 409 26.83 -6.51 12.30
C ASP A 409 25.51 -7.24 12.01
N LYS A 410 25.38 -7.87 10.84
CA LYS A 410 24.17 -8.60 10.43
C LYS A 410 24.10 -9.96 11.11
N ARG A 411 22.92 -10.29 11.66
CA ARG A 411 22.66 -11.60 12.27
C ARG A 411 22.10 -12.54 11.21
N ASN A 412 22.57 -13.79 11.22
CA ASN A 412 22.11 -14.87 10.32
C ASN A 412 22.34 -14.58 8.82
N LEU A 413 23.57 -14.21 8.45
CA LEU A 413 23.96 -14.10 7.04
C LEU A 413 23.79 -15.44 6.30
N GLN A 414 23.32 -15.39 5.06
CA GLN A 414 23.35 -16.55 4.16
C GLN A 414 24.79 -16.96 3.85
N ASN A 415 25.00 -18.22 3.47
CA ASN A 415 26.35 -18.77 3.25
C ASN A 415 27.19 -17.93 2.27
N ASP A 416 26.62 -17.44 1.18
CA ASP A 416 27.32 -16.59 0.21
C ASP A 416 27.78 -15.26 0.83
N PHE A 417 27.00 -14.66 1.72
CA PHE A 417 27.41 -13.42 2.41
C PHE A 417 28.43 -13.68 3.52
N VAL A 418 28.39 -14.84 4.17
CA VAL A 418 29.45 -15.28 5.09
C VAL A 418 30.76 -15.46 4.31
N TYR A 419 30.69 -16.04 3.12
CA TYR A 419 31.83 -16.21 2.23
C TYR A 419 32.43 -14.87 1.83
N ILE A 420 31.60 -13.97 1.28
CA ILE A 420 32.01 -12.61 0.88
C ILE A 420 32.65 -11.85 2.05
N LEU A 421 32.08 -11.94 3.26
CA LEU A 421 32.64 -11.31 4.46
C LEU A 421 34.01 -11.91 4.83
N GLY A 422 34.16 -13.23 4.81
CA GLY A 422 35.41 -13.92 5.13
C GLY A 422 36.53 -13.59 4.14
N VAL A 423 36.23 -13.61 2.85
CA VAL A 423 37.18 -13.21 1.79
C VAL A 423 37.53 -11.73 1.90
N SER A 424 36.56 -10.88 2.22
CA SER A 424 36.83 -9.44 2.44
C SER A 424 37.79 -9.21 3.61
N TYR A 425 37.65 -9.93 4.72
CA TYR A 425 38.60 -9.88 5.85
C TYR A 425 40.01 -10.31 5.44
N LEU A 426 40.12 -11.33 4.58
CA LEU A 426 41.40 -11.82 4.07
C LEU A 426 42.12 -10.76 3.24
N TYR A 427 41.41 -10.04 2.36
CA TYR A 427 41.99 -8.98 1.53
C TYR A 427 42.34 -7.69 2.29
N VAL A 428 41.74 -7.45 3.46
CA VAL A 428 42.16 -6.35 4.37
C VAL A 428 43.17 -6.82 5.43
N GLU A 429 43.71 -8.03 5.28
CA GLU A 429 44.73 -8.64 6.14
C GLU A 429 44.30 -8.87 7.62
N ASP A 430 42.99 -8.92 7.91
CA ASP A 430 42.47 -9.36 9.22
C ASP A 430 42.33 -10.89 9.24
N LEU A 431 43.48 -11.58 9.22
CA LEU A 431 43.56 -13.04 9.07
C LEU A 431 42.77 -13.79 10.14
N LYS A 432 42.75 -13.26 11.38
CA LYS A 432 42.00 -13.87 12.49
C LYS A 432 40.51 -13.89 12.19
N LYS A 433 39.91 -12.76 11.81
CA LYS A 433 38.48 -12.71 11.49
C LYS A 433 38.16 -13.44 10.19
N ALA A 434 39.06 -13.41 9.21
CA ALA A 434 38.92 -14.17 7.98
C ALA A 434 38.76 -15.67 8.28
N ARG A 435 39.67 -16.21 9.10
CA ARG A 435 39.60 -17.61 9.56
C ARG A 435 38.31 -17.93 10.31
N GLU A 436 38.01 -17.17 11.37
CA GLU A 436 36.81 -17.36 12.19
C GLU A 436 35.52 -17.35 11.35
N THR A 437 35.49 -16.53 10.28
CA THR A 437 34.32 -16.39 9.41
C THR A 437 34.24 -17.51 8.36
N LEU A 438 35.35 -17.83 7.69
CA LEU A 438 35.38 -18.85 6.64
C LEU A 438 35.19 -20.27 7.18
N GLU A 439 35.63 -20.55 8.42
CA GLU A 439 35.41 -21.85 9.08
C GLU A 439 33.91 -22.16 9.32
N LEU A 440 33.04 -21.14 9.36
CA LEU A 440 31.58 -21.34 9.47
C LEU A 440 30.95 -22.02 8.24
N LEU A 441 31.70 -22.07 7.13
CA LEU A 441 31.31 -22.65 5.86
C LEU A 441 31.83 -24.07 5.65
N GLU A 442 32.68 -24.58 6.55
CA GLU A 442 33.15 -25.97 6.47
C GLU A 442 31.97 -26.96 6.48
N GLY A 443 31.96 -27.88 5.52
CA GLY A 443 30.88 -28.84 5.29
C GLY A 443 29.62 -28.27 4.62
N LYS A 444 29.68 -27.05 4.07
CA LYS A 444 28.60 -26.40 3.31
C LYS A 444 29.07 -25.86 1.96
N GLU A 445 30.23 -26.31 1.49
CA GLU A 445 30.90 -25.79 0.30
C GLU A 445 30.06 -25.99 -0.97
N ASP A 446 29.28 -27.08 -1.03
CA ASP A 446 28.36 -27.42 -2.11
C ASP A 446 27.17 -26.45 -2.25
N LYS A 447 26.99 -25.54 -1.29
CA LYS A 447 25.88 -24.57 -1.25
C LYS A 447 26.32 -23.14 -1.54
N LEU A 448 27.57 -22.93 -1.95
CA LEU A 448 28.08 -21.61 -2.32
C LEU A 448 27.89 -21.35 -3.81
N SER A 449 27.59 -20.09 -4.18
CA SER A 449 27.62 -19.66 -5.58
C SER A 449 29.04 -19.49 -6.14
N PHE A 450 30.06 -19.56 -5.27
CA PHE A 450 31.46 -19.32 -5.56
C PHE A 450 32.27 -20.62 -5.49
N ASN A 451 33.03 -20.93 -6.53
CA ASN A 451 33.75 -22.21 -6.66
C ASN A 451 35.20 -22.16 -6.15
N ASP A 452 35.66 -21.01 -5.68
CA ASP A 452 37.04 -20.68 -5.32
C ASP A 452 37.32 -20.75 -3.80
N TRP A 453 36.38 -21.25 -3.01
CA TRP A 453 36.51 -21.36 -1.54
C TRP A 453 37.80 -22.06 -1.10
N HIS A 454 38.14 -23.20 -1.73
CA HIS A 454 39.35 -23.95 -1.40
C HIS A 454 40.63 -23.16 -1.71
N GLU A 455 40.62 -22.33 -2.76
CA GLU A 455 41.76 -21.50 -3.14
C GLU A 455 42.00 -20.42 -2.09
N TYR A 456 40.94 -19.79 -1.58
CA TYR A 456 41.03 -18.79 -0.52
C TYR A 456 41.42 -19.35 0.84
N MET A 457 40.95 -20.54 1.20
CA MET A 457 41.41 -21.22 2.41
C MET A 457 42.91 -21.57 2.35
N ALA A 458 43.39 -22.07 1.21
CA ALA A 458 44.81 -22.33 1.01
C ALA A 458 45.65 -21.04 1.04
N TYR A 459 45.12 -19.94 0.49
CA TYR A 459 45.77 -18.63 0.55
C TYR A 459 45.86 -18.09 1.98
N LEU A 460 44.77 -18.19 2.76
CA LEU A 460 44.73 -17.81 4.18
C LEU A 460 45.78 -18.60 4.99
N GLU A 461 45.85 -19.92 4.82
CA GLU A 461 46.84 -20.76 5.51
C GLU A 461 48.28 -20.38 5.16
N THR A 462 48.52 -19.97 3.91
CA THR A 462 49.84 -19.51 3.46
C THR A 462 50.20 -18.19 4.13
N LYS A 463 49.27 -17.23 4.14
CA LYS A 463 49.45 -15.91 4.77
C LYS A 463 49.70 -15.99 6.28
N GLU A 464 49.00 -16.88 6.97
CA GLU A 464 49.23 -17.10 8.41
C GLU A 464 50.60 -17.73 8.71
N LYS A 465 51.09 -18.63 7.83
CA LYS A 465 52.44 -19.20 7.98
C LYS A 465 53.52 -18.14 7.77
N GLU A 466 53.35 -17.25 6.80
CA GLU A 466 54.25 -16.10 6.57
C GLU A 466 54.30 -15.19 7.81
N LEU A 467 53.14 -14.80 8.36
CA LEU A 467 53.04 -13.94 9.54
C LEU A 467 53.68 -14.56 10.80
N ASN A 468 53.56 -15.89 10.96
CA ASN A 468 54.16 -16.62 12.08
C ASN A 468 55.68 -16.81 11.93
N GLN A 469 56.22 -16.69 10.72
CA GLN A 469 57.66 -16.70 10.46
C GLN A 469 58.31 -15.32 10.65
N GLU A 470 57.56 -14.23 10.46
CA GLU A 470 58.06 -12.86 10.71
C GLU A 470 58.04 -12.46 12.20
N ASN A 471 57.22 -13.13 13.01
CA ASN A 471 57.09 -12.87 14.45
C ASN A 471 57.95 -13.79 15.36
N ASN A 472 58.70 -14.73 14.78
CA ASN A 472 59.68 -15.58 15.45
C ASN A 472 61.10 -15.19 15.04
#